data_AF-A0A316T9A3-F1
#
_entry.id   AF-A0A316T9A3-F1
#
_cell.length_a   1.000
_cell.length_b   1.000
_cell.length_c   1.000
_cell.angle_alpha   90.00
_cell.angle_beta   90.00
_cell.angle_gamma   90.00
#
_symmetry.space_group_name_H-M   'P 1'
#
loop_
_entity.id
_entity.type
_entity.pdbx_description
1 polymer ?
#
loop_
_entity_poly.entity_id
_entity_poly.type
_entity_poly.pdbx_seq_one_letter_code
_entity_poly.pdbx_strand_id
1 'polypeptide(L)'
;MKKVISIALALCLCLVCFVGCGEKTYDGWEKVEFGEVSYQVDKSWRARSTSNSEMDDKTMEYYVDQNLSFGVQYTPLKNLSESNKTDHSVVEEYWFDVYVKEDPTFEVLSEYKVAGKMAYHCKRNSPIRIGTGEYYGIDTPKGYVIFYANYSDTIDTNIVEDNFAKLLDSVNIVKEKSQPEPKVEKSGEYKGWKTEQVAEFTFKVPQEWENSPNAYLDARSYEIGDKEDNLSVSIGLQEPQYEDKEQFLDAQQKKYGDKIELLEDTTIAEEEAKHYTLETFYRETVIYDIYLLDSPSGVVRIQSQYPADLSENPLKDDFDKILQSFEIEK
;
A
#
# COMPACT_ATOMS: atom_id res chain seq x y z
N MET A 1 17.31 39.45 37.98
CA MET A 1 17.49 39.42 36.51
C MET A 1 18.31 38.23 35.97
N LYS A 2 19.19 37.55 36.74
CA LYS A 2 19.94 36.38 36.23
C LYS A 2 19.14 35.07 36.13
N LYS A 3 18.04 34.91 36.89
CA LYS A 3 17.21 33.68 36.89
C LYS A 3 16.18 33.59 35.77
N VAL A 4 15.82 34.72 35.15
CA VAL A 4 14.80 34.76 34.08
C VAL A 4 15.41 34.37 32.72
N ILE A 5 16.70 34.68 32.51
CA ILE A 5 17.40 34.37 31.25
C ILE A 5 17.65 32.86 31.11
N SER A 6 17.92 32.13 32.20
CA SER A 6 18.11 30.67 32.15
C SER A 6 16.85 29.90 31.79
N ILE A 7 15.67 30.38 32.16
CA ILE A 7 14.40 29.71 31.83
C ILE A 7 14.05 29.92 30.34
N ALA A 8 14.32 31.12 29.81
CA ALA A 8 14.12 31.39 28.38
C ALA A 8 15.08 30.58 27.48
N LEU A 9 16.34 30.42 27.89
CA LEU A 9 17.33 29.61 27.15
C LEU A 9 17.00 28.11 27.21
N ALA A 10 16.50 27.61 28.35
CA ALA A 10 16.04 26.23 28.47
C ALA A 10 14.77 25.95 27.64
N LEU A 11 13.83 26.90 27.58
CA LEU A 11 12.64 26.79 26.72
C LEU A 11 12.98 26.86 25.23
N CYS A 12 13.93 27.70 24.82
CA CYS A 12 14.41 27.71 23.43
C CYS A 12 15.17 26.43 23.06
N LEU A 13 15.96 25.84 23.97
CA LEU A 13 16.60 24.54 23.71
C LEU A 13 15.57 23.42 23.61
N CYS A 14 14.53 23.41 24.44
CA CYS A 14 13.46 22.41 24.35
C CYS A 14 12.65 22.58 23.05
N LEU A 15 12.35 23.80 22.61
CA LEU A 15 11.67 24.05 21.34
C LEU A 15 12.49 23.58 20.13
N VAL A 16 13.83 23.72 20.15
CA VAL A 16 14.69 23.19 19.08
C VAL A 16 14.78 21.66 19.14
N CYS A 17 14.72 21.05 20.33
CA CYS A 17 14.67 19.58 20.47
C CYS A 17 13.32 18.96 20.06
N PHE A 18 12.22 19.71 20.08
CA PHE A 18 10.91 19.23 19.60
C PHE A 18 10.69 19.45 18.08
N VAL A 19 11.56 20.21 17.41
CA VAL A 19 11.54 20.37 15.94
C VAL A 19 12.44 19.34 15.23
N GLY A 20 13.18 18.52 16.00
CA GLY A 20 14.21 17.59 15.49
C GLY A 20 13.75 16.15 15.15
N CYS A 21 12.46 15.89 15.02
CA CYS A 21 11.92 14.58 14.56
C CYS A 21 10.74 14.79 13.58
N GLY A 22 10.75 15.87 12.81
CA GLY A 22 9.81 16.06 11.71
C GLY A 22 10.28 15.30 10.47
N GLU A 23 9.35 14.64 9.77
CA GLU A 23 9.61 14.10 8.44
C GLU A 23 10.26 15.19 7.57
N LYS A 24 11.42 14.92 6.96
CA LYS A 24 12.08 15.88 6.05
C LYS A 24 11.14 16.13 4.88
N THR A 25 10.57 17.31 4.74
CA THR A 25 9.71 17.66 3.60
C THR A 25 10.50 18.38 2.53
N TYR A 26 10.31 17.99 1.27
CA TYR A 26 10.95 18.62 0.12
C TYR A 26 9.94 19.42 -0.68
N ASP A 27 10.29 20.64 -1.07
CA ASP A 27 9.41 21.49 -1.89
C ASP A 27 9.20 20.85 -3.28
N GLY A 28 7.96 20.83 -3.76
CA GLY A 28 7.56 20.12 -4.98
C GLY A 28 7.40 18.60 -4.84
N TRP A 29 7.60 18.04 -3.64
CA TRP A 29 7.44 16.61 -3.39
C TRP A 29 6.14 16.32 -2.63
N GLU A 30 5.59 15.13 -2.80
CA GLU A 30 4.39 14.66 -2.10
C GLU A 30 4.63 13.37 -1.37
N LYS A 31 3.90 13.19 -0.26
CA LYS A 31 3.96 11.97 0.54
C LYS A 31 3.15 10.87 -0.14
N VAL A 32 3.75 9.69 -0.23
CA VAL A 32 3.14 8.46 -0.70
C VAL A 32 3.29 7.39 0.38
N GLU A 33 2.27 6.56 0.55
CA GLU A 33 2.33 5.35 1.37
C GLU A 33 2.25 4.13 0.47
N PHE A 34 3.15 3.15 0.69
CA PHE A 34 3.23 1.93 -0.12
C PHE A 34 3.81 0.79 0.71
N GLY A 35 3.08 -0.31 0.85
CA GLY A 35 3.47 -1.37 1.78
C GLY A 35 3.58 -0.82 3.20
N GLU A 36 4.63 -1.20 3.93
CA GLU A 36 4.88 -0.74 5.30
C GLU A 36 5.75 0.53 5.38
N VAL A 37 5.86 1.28 4.29
CA VAL A 37 6.67 2.51 4.25
C VAL A 37 5.87 3.68 3.70
N SER A 38 6.25 4.86 4.17
CA SER A 38 5.87 6.13 3.57
C SER A 38 7.13 6.85 3.15
N TYR A 39 7.08 7.56 2.03
CA TYR A 39 8.19 8.30 1.47
C TYR A 39 7.65 9.48 0.67
N GLN A 40 8.55 10.33 0.17
CA GLN A 40 8.19 11.42 -0.72
C GLN A 40 8.73 11.17 -2.12
N VAL A 41 7.96 11.62 -3.12
CA VAL A 41 8.35 11.64 -4.53
C VAL A 41 8.08 13.01 -5.13
N ASP A 42 8.82 13.39 -6.15
CA ASP A 42 8.57 14.62 -6.88
C ASP A 42 7.25 14.52 -7.67
N LYS A 43 6.39 15.53 -7.55
CA LYS A 43 5.07 15.57 -8.20
C LYS A 43 5.11 15.52 -9.72
N SER A 44 6.27 15.81 -10.32
CA SER A 44 6.45 15.74 -11.78
C SER A 44 6.68 14.33 -12.30
N TRP A 45 6.99 13.36 -11.43
CA TRP A 45 7.31 12.00 -11.83
C TRP A 45 6.06 11.20 -12.18
N ARG A 46 6.16 10.36 -13.20
CA ARG A 46 5.03 9.55 -13.67
C ARG A 46 5.02 8.21 -12.98
N ALA A 47 4.04 8.00 -12.09
CA ALA A 47 3.86 6.73 -11.40
C ALA A 47 3.33 5.63 -12.34
N ARG A 48 3.78 4.40 -12.10
CA ARG A 48 3.30 3.16 -12.69
C ARG A 48 3.37 2.07 -11.64
N SER A 49 2.22 1.53 -11.27
CA SER A 49 2.15 0.33 -10.43
C SER A 49 2.23 -0.92 -11.31
N THR A 50 2.93 -1.94 -10.81
CA THR A 50 2.86 -3.30 -11.37
C THR A 50 2.78 -4.28 -10.22
N SER A 51 1.82 -5.20 -10.27
CA SER A 51 1.77 -6.38 -9.41
C SER A 51 2.30 -7.59 -10.18
N ASN A 52 3.23 -8.33 -9.59
CA ASN A 52 3.65 -9.62 -10.11
C ASN A 52 2.98 -10.73 -9.31
N SER A 53 1.97 -11.37 -9.90
CA SER A 53 1.17 -12.40 -9.23
C SER A 53 1.93 -13.65 -8.82
N GLU A 54 3.16 -13.85 -9.32
CA GLU A 54 3.96 -15.05 -9.02
C GLU A 54 4.76 -14.93 -7.71
N MET A 55 5.04 -13.73 -7.21
CA MET A 55 5.92 -13.51 -6.05
C MET A 55 5.24 -12.82 -4.86
N ASP A 56 3.92 -12.56 -4.94
CA ASP A 56 3.18 -11.68 -4.01
C ASP A 56 3.83 -10.28 -3.85
N ASP A 57 4.72 -9.92 -4.76
CA ASP A 57 5.48 -8.67 -4.76
C ASP A 57 4.65 -7.54 -5.33
N LYS A 58 4.70 -6.39 -4.65
CA LYS A 58 4.14 -5.13 -5.14
C LYS A 58 5.29 -4.23 -5.55
N THR A 59 5.16 -3.61 -6.72
CA THR A 59 6.14 -2.63 -7.19
C THR A 59 5.45 -1.35 -7.61
N MET A 60 5.95 -0.23 -7.09
CA MET A 60 5.63 1.11 -7.55
C MET A 60 6.87 1.70 -8.22
N GLU A 61 6.74 2.16 -9.47
CA GLU A 61 7.83 2.76 -10.22
C GLU A 61 7.44 4.18 -10.68
N TYR A 62 8.38 5.12 -10.56
CA TYR A 62 8.25 6.53 -10.89
C TYR A 62 9.24 6.87 -12.00
N TYR A 63 8.72 7.19 -13.18
CA TYR A 63 9.52 7.58 -14.33
C TYR A 63 9.75 9.09 -14.31
N VAL A 64 11.02 9.49 -14.23
CA VAL A 64 11.43 10.88 -14.45
C VAL A 64 11.46 11.15 -15.95
N ASP A 65 12.06 10.24 -16.71
CA ASP A 65 12.05 10.20 -18.16
C ASP A 65 12.29 8.76 -18.68
N GLN A 66 12.69 8.61 -19.94
CA GLN A 66 12.95 7.30 -20.57
C GLN A 66 14.23 6.62 -20.06
N ASN A 67 15.10 7.36 -19.41
CA ASN A 67 16.44 6.96 -18.99
C ASN A 67 16.59 6.92 -17.46
N LEU A 68 15.61 7.39 -16.69
CA LEU A 68 15.62 7.36 -15.23
C LEU A 68 14.25 6.96 -14.66
N SER A 69 14.27 5.92 -13.84
CA SER A 69 13.17 5.60 -12.94
C SER A 69 13.66 5.35 -11.52
N PHE A 70 12.79 5.67 -10.56
CA PHE A 70 12.92 5.26 -9.17
C PHE A 70 11.80 4.28 -8.85
N GLY A 71 11.97 3.40 -7.89
CA GLY A 71 10.89 2.52 -7.50
C GLY A 71 11.04 1.93 -6.11
N VAL A 72 9.94 1.36 -5.66
CA VAL A 72 9.82 0.70 -4.36
C VAL A 72 9.16 -0.64 -4.60
N GLN A 73 9.80 -1.70 -4.13
CA GLN A 73 9.25 -3.04 -4.09
C GLN A 73 8.99 -3.42 -2.64
N TYR A 74 7.78 -3.90 -2.36
CA TYR A 74 7.42 -4.43 -1.05
C TYR A 74 7.03 -5.91 -1.18
N THR A 75 7.63 -6.74 -0.33
CA THR A 75 7.37 -8.17 -0.27
C THR A 75 6.85 -8.53 1.13
N PRO A 76 5.55 -8.85 1.28
CA PRO A 76 5.01 -9.32 2.54
C PRO A 76 5.43 -10.78 2.81
N LEU A 77 5.72 -11.11 4.07
CA LEU A 77 6.07 -12.48 4.46
C LEU A 77 4.97 -13.11 5.32
N LYS A 78 4.50 -14.29 4.89
CA LYS A 78 3.44 -15.05 5.56
C LYS A 78 3.91 -15.72 6.86
N ASN A 79 5.18 -16.08 6.92
CA ASN A 79 5.82 -16.67 8.10
C ASN A 79 7.11 -15.89 8.37
N LEU A 80 7.01 -14.83 9.15
CA LEU A 80 8.20 -14.32 9.80
C LEU A 80 8.66 -15.41 10.76
N SER A 81 9.82 -16.00 10.50
CA SER A 81 10.50 -16.75 11.55
C SER A 81 10.62 -15.83 12.79
N GLU A 82 10.79 -16.39 13.99
CA GLU A 82 10.96 -15.61 15.24
C GLU A 82 12.24 -14.71 15.26
N SER A 83 12.74 -14.28 14.10
CA SER A 83 13.92 -13.47 13.93
C SER A 83 13.76 -12.33 12.93
N ASN A 84 13.03 -11.30 13.33
CA ASN A 84 13.41 -9.92 13.02
C ASN A 84 14.53 -9.52 14.01
N LYS A 85 15.64 -10.27 14.02
CA LYS A 85 16.71 -10.21 15.05
C LYS A 85 17.71 -9.08 14.82
N THR A 86 17.80 -8.58 13.59
CA THR A 86 18.69 -7.50 13.15
C THR A 86 17.97 -6.56 12.18
N ASP A 87 18.61 -5.48 11.74
CA ASP A 87 18.07 -4.56 10.72
C ASP A 87 17.94 -5.19 9.31
N HIS A 88 18.46 -6.42 9.14
CA HIS A 88 18.81 -7.05 7.87
C HIS A 88 18.35 -8.50 7.74
N SER A 89 17.85 -9.13 8.80
CA SER A 89 17.62 -10.58 8.85
C SER A 89 16.69 -11.05 7.72
N VAL A 90 15.67 -10.25 7.41
CA VAL A 90 14.64 -10.64 6.45
C VAL A 90 15.13 -10.39 5.02
N VAL A 91 15.61 -9.18 4.73
CA VAL A 91 16.08 -8.81 3.40
C VAL A 91 17.34 -9.61 3.01
N GLU A 92 18.17 -10.00 3.98
CA GLU A 92 19.34 -10.85 3.74
C GLU A 92 18.90 -12.24 3.26
N GLU A 93 18.00 -12.90 4.00
CA GLU A 93 17.54 -14.27 3.71
C GLU A 93 16.73 -14.35 2.41
N TYR A 94 15.80 -13.43 2.19
CA TYR A 94 14.79 -13.55 1.13
C TYR A 94 15.14 -12.81 -0.16
N TRP A 95 16.07 -11.85 -0.11
CA TRP A 95 16.46 -11.07 -1.28
C TRP A 95 17.95 -11.13 -1.59
N PHE A 96 18.80 -10.80 -0.63
CA PHE A 96 20.26 -10.73 -0.87
C PHE A 96 20.85 -12.10 -1.20
N ASP A 97 20.62 -13.10 -0.35
CA ASP A 97 21.15 -14.46 -0.54
C ASP A 97 20.57 -15.13 -1.79
N VAL A 98 19.35 -14.75 -2.21
CA VAL A 98 18.65 -15.34 -3.35
C VAL A 98 19.05 -14.71 -4.68
N TYR A 99 19.15 -13.38 -4.75
CA TYR A 99 19.30 -12.65 -6.03
C TYR A 99 20.62 -11.92 -6.19
N VAL A 100 21.31 -11.57 -5.11
CA VAL A 100 22.45 -10.66 -5.15
C VAL A 100 23.77 -11.39 -4.93
N LYS A 101 23.87 -12.19 -3.87
CA LYS A 101 25.13 -12.75 -3.35
C LYS A 101 25.95 -13.55 -4.37
N GLU A 102 25.29 -14.33 -5.21
CA GLU A 102 25.92 -15.20 -6.20
C GLU A 102 25.84 -14.64 -7.63
N ASP A 103 25.18 -13.49 -7.85
CA ASP A 103 25.08 -12.86 -9.17
C ASP A 103 26.26 -11.88 -9.40
N PRO A 104 27.19 -12.20 -10.32
CA PRO A 104 28.38 -11.38 -10.56
C PRO A 104 28.07 -10.03 -11.22
N THR A 105 26.82 -9.77 -11.63
CA THR A 105 26.40 -8.46 -12.13
C THR A 105 26.17 -7.44 -11.01
N PHE A 106 26.12 -7.90 -9.75
CA PHE A 106 25.98 -7.05 -8.58
C PHE A 106 27.33 -6.73 -7.92
N GLU A 107 27.45 -5.49 -7.47
CA GLU A 107 28.50 -4.95 -6.64
C GLU A 107 27.87 -4.51 -5.32
N VAL A 108 28.30 -5.10 -4.19
CA VAL A 108 27.85 -4.69 -2.87
C VAL A 108 28.60 -3.43 -2.46
N LEU A 109 27.86 -2.41 -2.05
CA LEU A 109 28.37 -1.09 -1.70
C LEU A 109 28.27 -0.85 -0.19
N SER A 110 28.75 0.31 0.26
CA SER A 110 28.66 0.69 1.67
C SER A 110 27.20 0.93 2.05
N GLU A 111 26.79 0.38 3.20
CA GLU A 111 25.43 0.52 3.72
C GLU A 111 25.05 1.99 3.92
N TYR A 112 23.76 2.26 3.75
CA TYR A 112 23.17 3.59 3.92
C TYR A 112 22.03 3.53 4.92
N LYS A 113 21.84 4.58 5.72
CA LYS A 113 20.80 4.60 6.75
C LYS A 113 19.46 5.05 6.17
N VAL A 114 18.46 4.17 6.17
CA VAL A 114 17.11 4.43 5.68
C VAL A 114 16.11 4.15 6.81
N ALA A 115 15.21 5.09 7.10
CA ALA A 115 14.18 4.96 8.14
C ALA A 115 14.71 4.52 9.52
N GLY A 116 15.95 4.90 9.87
CA GLY A 116 16.57 4.52 11.14
C GLY A 116 17.34 3.19 11.12
N LYS A 117 17.20 2.38 10.07
CA LYS A 117 17.88 1.09 9.87
C LYS A 117 19.05 1.23 8.91
N MET A 118 20.06 0.36 9.04
CA MET A 118 21.01 0.18 7.94
C MET A 118 20.33 -0.56 6.80
N ALA A 119 20.58 -0.12 5.56
CA ALA A 119 20.06 -0.75 4.36
C ALA A 119 21.17 -1.48 3.62
N TYR A 120 20.85 -2.67 3.10
CA TYR A 120 21.71 -3.33 2.12
C TYR A 120 21.77 -2.51 0.86
N HIS A 121 22.97 -2.04 0.53
CA HIS A 121 23.20 -1.24 -0.65
C HIS A 121 23.98 -2.07 -1.67
N CYS A 122 23.41 -2.23 -2.86
CA CYS A 122 24.13 -2.84 -3.98
C CYS A 122 23.79 -2.16 -5.30
N LYS A 123 24.72 -2.27 -6.24
CA LYS A 123 24.61 -1.76 -7.60
C LYS A 123 24.68 -2.91 -8.57
N ARG A 124 23.79 -2.94 -9.56
CA ARG A 124 23.79 -3.90 -10.64
C ARG A 124 24.15 -3.21 -11.96
N ASN A 125 25.15 -3.73 -12.65
CA ASN A 125 25.43 -3.34 -14.02
C ASN A 125 24.80 -4.38 -14.95
N SER A 126 23.67 -4.05 -15.58
CA SER A 126 22.98 -5.00 -16.45
C SER A 126 23.65 -5.08 -17.82
N PRO A 127 24.10 -6.27 -18.27
CA PRO A 127 24.64 -6.42 -19.62
C PRO A 127 23.56 -6.52 -20.70
N ILE A 128 22.28 -6.69 -20.32
CA ILE A 128 21.16 -6.97 -21.24
C ILE A 128 20.20 -5.78 -21.37
N ARG A 129 20.04 -4.97 -20.31
CA ARG A 129 19.31 -3.70 -20.35
C ARG A 129 20.32 -2.57 -20.35
N ILE A 130 20.15 -1.56 -21.21
CA ILE A 130 20.99 -0.37 -21.23
C ILE A 130 20.77 0.38 -19.90
N GLY A 131 21.61 0.13 -18.90
CA GLY A 131 21.55 0.87 -17.64
C GLY A 131 22.16 0.19 -16.43
N THR A 132 22.23 1.00 -15.38
CA THR A 132 22.66 0.70 -14.02
C THR A 132 21.43 0.66 -13.12
N GLY A 133 21.36 -0.33 -12.23
CA GLY A 133 20.40 -0.38 -11.14
C GLY A 133 21.11 -0.16 -9.81
N GLU A 134 20.55 0.66 -8.92
CA GLU A 134 21.05 0.86 -7.56
C GLU A 134 19.93 0.52 -6.58
N TYR A 135 20.20 -0.30 -5.56
CA TYR A 135 19.20 -0.94 -4.71
C TYR A 135 19.54 -0.77 -3.24
N TYR A 136 18.53 -0.44 -2.44
CA TYR A 136 18.58 -0.26 -1.00
C TYR A 136 17.50 -1.10 -0.33
N GLY A 137 17.90 -2.17 0.35
CA GLY A 137 16.99 -3.10 1.01
C GLY A 137 16.92 -2.91 2.52
N ILE A 138 15.72 -2.82 3.08
CA ILE A 138 15.49 -2.75 4.55
C ILE A 138 14.40 -3.72 5.00
N ASP A 139 14.54 -4.22 6.23
CA ASP A 139 13.51 -5.00 6.89
C ASP A 139 12.34 -4.13 7.35
N THR A 140 11.12 -4.64 7.24
CA THR A 140 9.90 -4.04 7.79
C THR A 140 9.24 -5.01 8.80
N PRO A 141 8.24 -4.57 9.58
CA PRO A 141 7.61 -5.42 10.59
C PRO A 141 6.95 -6.69 10.03
N LYS A 142 6.41 -6.67 8.80
CA LYS A 142 5.69 -7.76 8.12
C LYS A 142 6.41 -8.28 6.86
N GLY A 143 7.62 -7.82 6.56
CA GLY A 143 8.35 -8.21 5.35
C GLY A 143 9.64 -7.45 5.14
N TYR A 144 9.93 -7.11 3.89
CA TYR A 144 11.03 -6.23 3.51
C TYR A 144 10.65 -5.30 2.36
N VAL A 145 11.40 -4.21 2.22
CA VAL A 145 11.26 -3.24 1.14
C VAL A 145 12.60 -3.05 0.43
N ILE A 146 12.56 -3.03 -0.91
CA ILE A 146 13.69 -2.65 -1.76
C ILE A 146 13.35 -1.33 -2.46
N PHE A 147 14.11 -0.29 -2.16
CA PHE A 147 14.12 0.94 -2.95
C PHE A 147 15.13 0.79 -4.08
N TYR A 148 14.81 1.26 -5.28
CA TYR A 148 15.75 1.20 -6.39
C TYR A 148 15.72 2.42 -7.30
N ALA A 149 16.84 2.67 -7.96
CA ALA A 149 16.98 3.61 -9.07
C ALA A 149 17.51 2.86 -10.29
N ASN A 150 16.82 2.93 -11.42
CA ASN A 150 17.30 2.43 -12.70
C ASN A 150 17.64 3.62 -13.60
N TYR A 151 18.86 3.67 -14.12
CA TYR A 151 19.31 4.78 -14.94
C TYR A 151 20.25 4.37 -16.07
N SER A 152 20.20 5.08 -17.20
CA SER A 152 21.15 4.86 -18.29
C SER A 152 22.55 5.39 -17.93
N ASP A 153 23.56 4.91 -18.65
CA ASP A 153 24.96 5.38 -18.56
C ASP A 153 25.15 6.82 -19.07
N THR A 154 24.14 7.39 -19.74
CA THR A 154 24.17 8.76 -20.26
C THR A 154 23.63 9.80 -19.29
N ILE A 155 23.10 9.38 -18.13
CA ILE A 155 22.55 10.30 -17.13
C ILE A 155 23.66 10.88 -16.25
N ASP A 156 23.48 12.15 -15.85
CA ASP A 156 24.27 12.77 -14.81
C ASP A 156 23.96 12.09 -13.46
N THR A 157 24.93 11.32 -12.95
CA THR A 157 24.78 10.57 -11.71
C THR A 157 24.51 11.46 -10.50
N ASN A 158 24.89 12.74 -10.53
CA ASN A 158 24.56 13.66 -9.45
C ASN A 158 23.05 13.88 -9.33
N ILE A 159 22.30 13.85 -10.45
CA ILE A 159 20.84 13.96 -10.44
C ILE A 159 20.21 12.72 -9.80
N VAL A 160 20.80 11.55 -10.07
CA VAL A 160 20.35 10.28 -9.47
C VAL A 160 20.63 10.30 -7.97
N GLU A 161 21.86 10.61 -7.57
CA GLU A 161 22.28 10.67 -6.18
C GLU A 161 21.44 11.67 -5.37
N ASP A 162 21.25 12.88 -5.88
CA ASP A 162 20.46 13.93 -5.20
C ASP A 162 19.00 13.51 -5.02
N ASN A 163 18.35 13.01 -6.08
CA ASN A 163 16.93 12.64 -5.99
C ASN A 163 16.72 11.36 -5.19
N PHE A 164 17.60 10.37 -5.35
CA PHE A 164 17.46 9.14 -4.60
C PHE A 164 17.76 9.35 -3.12
N ALA A 165 18.76 10.17 -2.78
CA ALA A 165 19.02 10.55 -1.40
C ALA A 165 17.82 11.24 -0.75
N LYS A 166 17.13 12.16 -1.45
CA LYS A 166 15.89 12.80 -0.94
C LYS A 166 14.78 11.77 -0.69
N LEU A 167 14.60 10.84 -1.62
CA LEU A 167 13.63 9.75 -1.47
C LEU A 167 13.98 8.91 -0.23
N LEU A 168 15.20 8.39 -0.14
CA LEU A 168 15.67 7.54 0.97
C LEU A 168 15.61 8.27 2.33
N ASP A 169 15.99 9.54 2.36
CA ASP A 169 15.92 10.43 3.54
C ASP A 169 14.49 10.66 4.05
N SER A 170 13.50 10.55 3.16
CA SER A 170 12.09 10.75 3.47
C SER A 170 11.38 9.48 3.96
N VAL A 171 12.04 8.32 3.86
CA VAL A 171 11.43 7.03 4.19
C VAL A 171 11.15 6.93 5.69
N ASN A 172 9.91 6.58 6.01
CA ASN A 172 9.48 6.19 7.34
C ASN A 172 8.78 4.84 7.26
N ILE A 173 9.13 3.92 8.17
CA ILE A 173 8.34 2.71 8.36
C ILE A 173 7.01 3.14 8.97
N VAL A 174 5.92 2.91 8.24
CA VAL A 174 4.57 3.18 8.71
C VAL A 174 4.33 2.24 9.88
N LYS A 175 4.36 2.79 11.08
CA LYS A 175 3.84 2.08 12.23
C LYS A 175 2.37 1.88 11.94
N GLU A 176 1.94 0.62 11.88
CA GLU A 176 0.53 0.25 11.80
C GLU A 176 -0.25 1.20 12.71
N LYS A 177 -1.08 2.07 12.13
CA LYS A 177 -2.07 2.79 12.93
C LYS A 177 -2.83 1.67 13.59
N SER A 178 -2.68 1.53 14.91
CA SER A 178 -3.36 0.49 15.68
C SER A 178 -4.83 0.60 15.32
N GLN A 179 -5.32 -0.33 14.51
CA GLN A 179 -6.72 -0.35 14.15
C GLN A 179 -7.47 -0.56 15.46
N PRO A 180 -8.51 0.25 15.74
CA PRO A 180 -9.27 0.07 16.96
C PRO A 180 -9.74 -1.37 17.03
N GLU A 181 -9.56 -2.02 18.18
CA GLU A 181 -10.02 -3.39 18.37
C GLU A 181 -11.50 -3.48 17.95
N PRO A 182 -11.90 -4.50 17.16
CA PRO A 182 -13.25 -4.60 16.67
C PRO A 182 -14.23 -4.62 17.84
N LYS A 183 -15.18 -3.68 17.84
CA LYS A 183 -16.21 -3.61 18.87
C LYS A 183 -17.41 -4.44 18.43
N VAL A 184 -17.71 -5.50 19.19
CA VAL A 184 -18.89 -6.32 18.94
C VAL A 184 -20.15 -5.61 19.44
N GLU A 185 -21.12 -5.48 18.54
CA GLU A 185 -22.42 -4.88 18.79
C GLU A 185 -23.30 -5.82 19.62
N LYS A 186 -23.75 -5.33 20.78
CA LYS A 186 -24.47 -6.14 21.78
C LYS A 186 -25.99 -6.05 21.67
N SER A 187 -26.51 -5.12 20.87
CA SER A 187 -27.95 -4.84 20.74
C SER A 187 -28.26 -4.13 19.42
N GLY A 188 -29.54 -4.14 19.02
CA GLY A 188 -30.01 -3.52 17.78
C GLY A 188 -29.95 -4.46 16.58
N GLU A 189 -30.16 -3.90 15.39
CA GLU A 189 -30.16 -4.62 14.10
C GLU A 189 -28.82 -5.34 13.83
N TYR A 190 -27.72 -4.75 14.28
CA TYR A 190 -26.36 -5.27 14.09
C TYR A 190 -25.89 -6.17 15.24
N LYS A 191 -26.79 -6.70 16.09
CA LYS A 191 -26.37 -7.58 17.19
C LYS A 191 -25.60 -8.79 16.66
N GLY A 192 -24.39 -9.01 17.17
CA GLY A 192 -23.50 -10.09 16.70
C GLY A 192 -22.63 -9.69 15.51
N TRP A 193 -22.61 -8.41 15.14
CA TRP A 193 -21.67 -7.84 14.17
C TRP A 193 -20.55 -7.13 14.91
N LYS A 194 -19.41 -6.93 14.25
CA LYS A 194 -18.28 -6.15 14.75
C LYS A 194 -18.06 -4.93 13.87
N THR A 195 -17.66 -3.84 14.49
CA THR A 195 -17.27 -2.61 13.79
C THR A 195 -15.81 -2.67 13.39
N GLU A 196 -15.54 -2.37 12.13
CA GLU A 196 -14.23 -2.34 11.47
C GLU A 196 -14.01 -0.95 10.84
N GLN A 197 -12.77 -0.66 10.46
CA GLN A 197 -12.38 0.62 9.88
C GLN A 197 -11.37 0.44 8.74
N VAL A 198 -11.60 1.15 7.64
CA VAL A 198 -10.67 1.32 6.51
C VAL A 198 -10.68 2.80 6.12
N ALA A 199 -9.51 3.43 6.07
CA ALA A 199 -9.39 4.87 5.85
C ALA A 199 -10.31 5.67 6.81
N GLU A 200 -11.07 6.64 6.31
CA GLU A 200 -12.04 7.43 7.06
C GLU A 200 -13.41 6.75 7.24
N PHE A 201 -13.58 5.54 6.70
CA PHE A 201 -14.85 4.81 6.78
C PHE A 201 -14.85 3.80 7.92
N THR A 202 -15.93 3.83 8.68
CA THR A 202 -16.29 2.75 9.60
C THR A 202 -17.45 1.97 9.01
N PHE A 203 -17.46 0.67 9.25
CA PHE A 203 -18.49 -0.24 8.75
C PHE A 203 -18.61 -1.43 9.70
N LYS A 204 -19.67 -2.21 9.55
CA LYS A 204 -19.93 -3.39 10.37
C LYS A 204 -19.91 -4.63 9.49
N VAL A 205 -19.39 -5.74 10.04
CA VAL A 205 -19.39 -7.07 9.42
C VAL A 205 -19.81 -8.13 10.44
N PRO A 206 -20.27 -9.32 10.03
CA PRO A 206 -20.51 -10.42 10.96
C PRO A 206 -19.28 -10.72 11.84
N GLN A 207 -19.48 -10.95 13.13
CA GLN A 207 -18.37 -11.10 14.09
C GLN A 207 -17.47 -12.31 13.77
N GLU A 208 -18.04 -13.34 13.16
CA GLU A 208 -17.37 -14.58 12.78
C GLU A 208 -16.52 -14.45 11.50
N TRP A 209 -16.65 -13.36 10.75
CA TRP A 209 -15.82 -13.12 9.57
C TRP A 209 -14.44 -12.65 10.00
N GLU A 210 -13.44 -13.49 9.78
CA GLU A 210 -12.04 -13.17 10.07
C GLU A 210 -11.40 -12.46 8.88
N ASN A 211 -10.64 -11.39 9.18
CA ASN A 211 -9.90 -10.71 8.13
C ASN A 211 -8.80 -11.65 7.59
N SER A 212 -8.75 -11.80 6.27
CA SER A 212 -7.78 -12.65 5.59
C SER A 212 -6.37 -12.15 5.92
N PRO A 213 -5.44 -13.05 6.29
CA PRO A 213 -4.06 -12.67 6.54
C PRO A 213 -3.36 -12.11 5.29
N ASN A 214 -3.96 -12.28 4.11
CA ASN A 214 -3.44 -11.78 2.83
C ASN A 214 -4.06 -10.43 2.43
N ALA A 215 -4.91 -9.82 3.25
CA ALA A 215 -5.47 -8.51 2.96
C ALA A 215 -4.37 -7.45 2.84
N TYR A 216 -4.58 -6.48 1.96
CA TYR A 216 -3.74 -5.28 1.87
C TYR A 216 -3.79 -4.53 3.23
N LEU A 217 -2.73 -3.79 3.58
CA LEU A 217 -2.67 -3.04 4.84
C LEU A 217 -3.89 -2.11 5.02
N ASP A 218 -4.31 -1.48 3.92
CA ASP A 218 -5.46 -0.59 3.86
C ASP A 218 -6.73 -1.28 3.35
N ALA A 219 -6.87 -2.58 3.62
CA ALA A 219 -8.05 -3.33 3.26
C ALA A 219 -8.50 -4.28 4.38
N ARG A 220 -9.77 -4.67 4.27
CA ARG A 220 -10.34 -5.86 4.89
C ARG A 220 -10.79 -6.80 3.79
N SER A 221 -10.48 -8.07 3.93
CA SER A 221 -10.90 -9.12 3.00
C SER A 221 -11.39 -10.31 3.80
N TYR A 222 -12.60 -10.78 3.54
CA TYR A 222 -13.22 -11.88 4.27
C TYR A 222 -13.47 -13.00 3.28
N GLU A 223 -12.79 -14.13 3.46
CA GLU A 223 -13.07 -15.38 2.73
C GLU A 223 -14.21 -16.09 3.46
N ILE A 224 -15.30 -16.38 2.75
CA ILE A 224 -16.54 -16.88 3.34
C ILE A 224 -16.80 -18.29 2.83
N GLY A 225 -17.13 -19.21 3.74
CA GLY A 225 -17.29 -20.63 3.37
C GLY A 225 -15.96 -21.35 3.20
N ASP A 226 -15.97 -22.44 2.42
CA ASP A 226 -14.78 -23.18 2.08
C ASP A 226 -13.99 -22.47 0.98
N LYS A 227 -12.67 -22.69 0.90
CA LYS A 227 -11.81 -22.05 -0.12
C LYS A 227 -12.21 -22.32 -1.57
N GLU A 228 -12.97 -23.39 -1.80
CA GLU A 228 -13.45 -23.77 -3.12
C GLU A 228 -14.72 -23.00 -3.53
N ASP A 229 -15.40 -22.34 -2.59
CA ASP A 229 -16.67 -21.64 -2.84
C ASP A 229 -16.46 -20.29 -3.56
N ASN A 230 -15.23 -19.76 -3.60
CA ASN A 230 -14.87 -18.47 -4.19
C ASN A 230 -15.75 -17.29 -3.73
N LEU A 231 -16.28 -17.36 -2.51
CA LEU A 231 -17.06 -16.31 -1.88
C LEU A 231 -16.17 -15.40 -1.05
N SER A 232 -16.23 -14.09 -1.31
CA SER A 232 -15.53 -13.14 -0.45
C SER A 232 -16.16 -11.75 -0.46
N VAL A 233 -15.86 -10.98 0.57
CA VAL A 233 -16.11 -9.54 0.63
C VAL A 233 -14.77 -8.84 0.86
N SER A 234 -14.48 -7.80 0.07
CA SER A 234 -13.30 -6.97 0.30
C SER A 234 -13.64 -5.49 0.28
N ILE A 235 -13.09 -4.75 1.24
CA ILE A 235 -13.26 -3.31 1.42
C ILE A 235 -11.88 -2.73 1.56
N GLY A 236 -11.45 -1.86 0.66
CA GLY A 236 -10.07 -1.37 0.69
C GLY A 236 -9.86 -0.07 -0.05
N LEU A 237 -8.94 0.73 0.51
CA LEU A 237 -8.39 1.88 -0.18
C LEU A 237 -7.59 1.37 -1.39
N GLN A 238 -7.88 1.91 -2.55
CA GLN A 238 -7.13 1.64 -3.76
C GLN A 238 -5.83 2.45 -3.71
N GLU A 239 -4.73 1.83 -4.13
CA GLU A 239 -3.41 2.48 -4.17
C GLU A 239 -3.52 3.87 -4.85
N PRO A 240 -2.70 4.87 -4.45
CA PRO A 240 -2.83 6.29 -4.81
C PRO A 240 -2.60 6.62 -6.30
N GLN A 241 -2.81 5.67 -7.20
CA GLN A 241 -2.75 5.83 -8.64
C GLN A 241 -4.00 6.51 -9.24
N TYR A 242 -5.07 6.67 -8.46
CA TYR A 242 -6.34 7.25 -8.92
C TYR A 242 -6.72 8.46 -8.07
N GLU A 243 -7.00 9.58 -8.74
CA GLU A 243 -7.43 10.85 -8.16
C GLU A 243 -8.88 10.76 -7.66
N ASP A 244 -9.74 10.05 -8.39
CA ASP A 244 -11.15 9.88 -8.07
C ASP A 244 -11.74 8.56 -8.63
N LYS A 245 -12.96 8.24 -8.20
CA LYS A 245 -13.70 7.04 -8.59
C LYS A 245 -14.02 6.96 -10.08
N GLU A 246 -14.15 8.08 -10.78
CA GLU A 246 -14.42 8.12 -12.23
C GLU A 246 -13.17 7.69 -13.00
N GLN A 247 -12.01 8.23 -12.63
CA GLN A 247 -10.72 7.82 -13.20
C GLN A 247 -10.44 6.34 -12.94
N PHE A 248 -10.79 5.85 -11.74
CA PHE A 248 -10.71 4.42 -11.42
C PHE A 248 -11.59 3.61 -12.37
N LEU A 249 -12.87 3.97 -12.52
CA LEU A 249 -13.84 3.26 -13.35
C LEU A 249 -13.44 3.26 -14.83
N ASP A 250 -13.01 4.40 -15.37
CA ASP A 250 -12.49 4.52 -16.74
C ASP A 250 -11.31 3.57 -16.97
N ALA A 251 -10.41 3.46 -16.00
CA ALA A 251 -9.28 2.53 -16.08
C ALA A 251 -9.74 1.06 -16.09
N GLN A 252 -10.76 0.71 -15.30
CA GLN A 252 -11.33 -0.64 -15.32
C GLN A 252 -12.03 -0.94 -16.65
N GLN A 253 -12.83 -0.01 -17.16
CA GLN A 253 -13.51 -0.16 -18.46
C GLN A 253 -12.53 -0.32 -19.61
N LYS A 254 -11.43 0.43 -19.61
CA LYS A 254 -10.36 0.27 -20.60
C LYS A 254 -9.67 -1.10 -20.52
N LYS A 255 -9.54 -1.65 -19.31
CA LYS A 255 -8.87 -2.93 -19.05
C LYS A 255 -9.75 -4.13 -19.37
N TYR A 256 -11.01 -4.10 -18.95
CA TYR A 256 -11.90 -5.26 -18.98
C TYR A 256 -13.00 -5.17 -20.04
N GLY A 257 -13.27 -3.98 -20.58
CA GLY A 257 -14.16 -3.79 -21.73
C GLY A 257 -15.59 -4.29 -21.46
N ASP A 258 -16.02 -5.22 -22.29
CA ASP A 258 -17.37 -5.82 -22.29
C ASP A 258 -17.66 -6.72 -21.08
N LYS A 259 -16.66 -6.98 -20.24
CA LYS A 259 -16.81 -7.71 -18.99
C LYS A 259 -17.36 -6.88 -17.83
N ILE A 260 -17.49 -5.57 -18.02
CA ILE A 260 -18.08 -4.65 -17.05
C ILE A 260 -19.52 -4.35 -17.44
N GLU A 261 -20.43 -4.56 -16.51
CA GLU A 261 -21.82 -4.11 -16.63
C GLU A 261 -22.05 -2.98 -15.62
N LEU A 262 -22.35 -1.78 -16.12
CA LEU A 262 -22.70 -0.64 -15.29
C LEU A 262 -24.11 -0.81 -14.72
N LEU A 263 -24.25 -0.59 -13.42
CA LEU A 263 -25.52 -0.65 -12.72
C LEU A 263 -25.95 0.77 -12.30
N GLU A 264 -27.12 0.87 -11.67
CA GLU A 264 -27.62 2.17 -11.18
C GLU A 264 -26.75 2.65 -10.02
N ASP A 265 -26.26 3.88 -10.12
CA ASP A 265 -25.51 4.53 -9.05
C ASP A 265 -26.36 4.60 -7.78
N THR A 266 -25.69 4.52 -6.62
CA THR A 266 -26.36 4.50 -5.31
C THR A 266 -25.73 5.51 -4.36
N THR A 267 -26.26 5.59 -3.15
CA THR A 267 -25.71 6.42 -2.08
C THR A 267 -25.26 5.54 -0.92
N ILE A 268 -23.99 5.67 -0.52
CA ILE A 268 -23.40 4.99 0.63
C ILE A 268 -22.75 6.07 1.51
N ALA A 269 -23.04 6.07 2.81
CA ALA A 269 -22.54 7.09 3.75
C ALA A 269 -22.79 8.54 3.30
N GLU A 270 -23.95 8.83 2.71
CA GLU A 270 -24.33 10.14 2.13
C GLU A 270 -23.53 10.56 0.89
N GLU A 271 -22.62 9.72 0.39
CA GLU A 271 -21.82 9.97 -0.80
C GLU A 271 -22.33 9.17 -2.01
N GLU A 272 -22.28 9.76 -3.20
CA GLU A 272 -22.61 9.07 -4.45
C GLU A 272 -21.56 7.99 -4.73
N ALA A 273 -22.01 6.75 -4.92
CA ALA A 273 -21.19 5.61 -5.23
C ALA A 273 -21.47 5.10 -6.64
N LYS A 274 -20.41 4.83 -7.41
CA LYS A 274 -20.53 4.13 -8.69
C LYS A 274 -20.72 2.64 -8.45
N HIS A 275 -21.64 2.03 -9.17
CA HIS A 275 -21.99 0.61 -9.03
C HIS A 275 -21.81 -0.12 -10.36
N TYR A 276 -21.08 -1.23 -10.36
CA TYR A 276 -20.93 -2.08 -11.53
C TYR A 276 -20.59 -3.52 -11.13
N THR A 277 -20.87 -4.45 -12.04
CA THR A 277 -20.34 -5.82 -11.94
C THR A 277 -19.18 -6.03 -12.90
N LEU A 278 -18.29 -6.95 -12.55
CA LEU A 278 -17.16 -7.37 -13.38
C LEU A 278 -17.11 -8.91 -13.41
N GLU A 279 -17.24 -9.48 -14.60
CA GLU A 279 -17.01 -10.91 -14.82
C GLU A 279 -15.55 -11.18 -15.19
N THR A 280 -14.86 -12.04 -14.44
CA THR A 280 -13.46 -12.38 -14.75
C THR A 280 -13.12 -13.80 -14.36
N PHE A 281 -12.00 -14.29 -14.87
CA PHE A 281 -11.53 -15.64 -14.62
C PHE A 281 -10.45 -15.64 -13.53
N TYR A 282 -10.74 -16.29 -12.41
CA TYR A 282 -9.81 -16.57 -11.32
C TYR A 282 -9.95 -18.05 -10.92
N ARG A 283 -9.23 -18.94 -11.60
CA ARG A 283 -9.38 -20.42 -11.57
C ARG A 283 -10.72 -20.92 -12.13
N GLU A 284 -11.79 -20.20 -11.87
CA GLU A 284 -13.11 -20.31 -12.49
C GLU A 284 -13.67 -18.91 -12.81
N THR A 285 -14.80 -18.85 -13.50
CA THR A 285 -15.45 -17.57 -13.79
C THR A 285 -16.17 -17.08 -12.52
N VAL A 286 -15.82 -15.89 -12.08
CA VAL A 286 -16.42 -15.21 -10.93
C VAL A 286 -17.00 -13.87 -11.34
N ILE A 287 -17.99 -13.42 -10.59
CA ILE A 287 -18.55 -12.08 -10.67
C ILE A 287 -18.08 -11.30 -9.45
N TYR A 288 -17.59 -10.09 -9.69
CA TYR A 288 -17.43 -9.07 -8.66
C TYR A 288 -18.59 -8.09 -8.73
N ASP A 289 -19.23 -7.82 -7.61
CA ASP A 289 -20.24 -6.77 -7.45
C ASP A 289 -19.59 -5.62 -6.67
N ILE A 290 -19.38 -4.48 -7.33
CA ILE A 290 -18.40 -3.46 -6.93
C ILE A 290 -19.06 -2.09 -6.77
N TYR A 291 -18.77 -1.45 -5.63
CA TYR A 291 -19.07 -0.05 -5.33
C TYR A 291 -17.79 0.77 -5.18
N LEU A 292 -17.76 1.97 -5.75
CA LEU A 292 -16.64 2.91 -5.64
C LEU A 292 -17.07 4.19 -4.96
N LEU A 293 -16.28 4.63 -3.97
CA LEU A 293 -16.46 5.87 -3.23
C LEU A 293 -15.19 6.72 -3.29
N ASP A 294 -15.36 8.03 -3.31
CA ASP A 294 -14.26 8.97 -3.09
C ASP A 294 -14.03 9.15 -1.59
N SER A 295 -12.77 9.34 -1.21
CA SER A 295 -12.35 9.62 0.15
C SER A 295 -11.20 10.62 0.16
N PRO A 296 -10.95 11.33 1.28
CA PRO A 296 -9.78 12.19 1.40
C PRO A 296 -8.46 11.44 1.17
N SER A 297 -8.41 10.14 1.44
CA SER A 297 -7.23 9.28 1.25
C SER A 297 -7.14 8.64 -0.14
N GLY A 298 -8.11 8.85 -1.03
CA GLY A 298 -8.16 8.27 -2.38
C GLY A 298 -9.49 7.54 -2.67
N VAL A 299 -9.47 6.53 -3.54
CA VAL A 299 -10.68 5.79 -3.93
C VAL A 299 -10.86 4.56 -3.04
N VAL A 300 -12.03 4.43 -2.40
CA VAL A 300 -12.39 3.21 -1.65
C VAL A 300 -13.22 2.30 -2.55
N ARG A 301 -12.79 1.04 -2.65
CA ARG A 301 -13.51 -0.03 -3.35
C ARG A 301 -14.13 -0.97 -2.33
N ILE A 302 -15.43 -1.16 -2.44
CA ILE A 302 -16.21 -2.14 -1.68
C ILE A 302 -16.68 -3.17 -2.69
N GLN A 303 -16.40 -4.45 -2.48
CA GLN A 303 -16.81 -5.48 -3.42
C GLN A 303 -17.18 -6.79 -2.73
N SER A 304 -18.11 -7.52 -3.33
CA SER A 304 -18.30 -8.94 -3.07
C SER A 304 -17.91 -9.75 -4.31
N GLN A 305 -17.45 -10.99 -4.09
CA GLN A 305 -17.06 -11.94 -5.12
C GLN A 305 -17.88 -13.21 -4.96
N TYR A 306 -18.36 -13.77 -6.06
CA TYR A 306 -19.05 -15.05 -6.07
C TYR A 306 -18.92 -15.77 -7.43
N PRO A 307 -19.09 -17.11 -7.48
CA PRO A 307 -19.08 -17.86 -8.74
C PRO A 307 -20.14 -17.37 -9.74
N ALA A 308 -19.76 -17.28 -11.02
CA ALA A 308 -20.64 -16.77 -12.08
C ALA A 308 -21.76 -17.74 -12.51
N ASP A 309 -21.68 -19.00 -12.09
CA ASP A 309 -22.72 -20.00 -12.32
C ASP A 309 -23.91 -19.86 -11.35
N LEU A 310 -23.76 -19.05 -10.30
CA LEU A 310 -24.85 -18.65 -9.42
C LEU A 310 -25.71 -17.57 -10.07
N SER A 311 -27.03 -17.72 -10.00
CA SER A 311 -27.97 -16.76 -10.58
C SER A 311 -28.01 -15.42 -9.85
N GLU A 312 -27.60 -15.40 -8.58
CA GLU A 312 -27.62 -14.23 -7.70
C GLU A 312 -26.44 -14.29 -6.72
N ASN A 313 -26.03 -13.12 -6.21
CA ASN A 313 -24.99 -13.01 -5.19
C ASN A 313 -25.47 -13.67 -3.88
N PRO A 314 -24.87 -14.78 -3.43
CA PRO A 314 -25.31 -15.48 -2.22
C PRO A 314 -25.01 -14.70 -0.95
N LEU A 315 -24.15 -13.68 -1.02
CA LEU A 315 -23.81 -12.79 0.08
C LEU A 315 -24.67 -11.52 0.10
N LYS A 316 -25.65 -11.39 -0.81
CA LYS A 316 -26.38 -10.13 -1.03
C LYS A 316 -26.97 -9.53 0.25
N ASP A 317 -27.65 -10.32 1.06
CA ASP A 317 -28.30 -9.81 2.28
C ASP A 317 -27.29 -9.25 3.30
N ASP A 318 -26.15 -9.94 3.49
CA ASP A 318 -25.10 -9.48 4.39
C ASP A 318 -24.32 -8.32 3.77
N PHE A 319 -24.07 -8.36 2.45
CA PHE A 319 -23.38 -7.29 1.74
C PHE A 319 -24.19 -5.98 1.75
N ASP A 320 -25.50 -6.04 1.48
CA ASP A 320 -26.39 -4.86 1.55
C ASP A 320 -26.41 -4.27 2.97
N LYS A 321 -26.38 -5.10 4.02
CA LYS A 321 -26.26 -4.63 5.41
C LYS A 321 -24.91 -4.00 5.71
N ILE A 322 -23.83 -4.54 5.16
CA ILE A 322 -22.50 -3.93 5.25
C ILE A 322 -22.57 -2.52 4.65
N LEU A 323 -23.08 -2.37 3.42
CA LEU A 323 -23.24 -1.07 2.75
C LEU A 323 -24.06 -0.07 3.57
N GLN A 324 -25.17 -0.51 4.16
CA GLN A 324 -26.03 0.31 5.03
C GLN A 324 -25.36 0.75 6.34
N SER A 325 -24.32 0.04 6.77
CA SER A 325 -23.60 0.33 8.01
C SER A 325 -22.44 1.33 7.85
N PHE A 326 -22.13 1.74 6.62
CA PHE A 326 -21.03 2.65 6.35
C PHE A 326 -21.29 4.05 6.94
N GLU A 327 -20.31 4.54 7.68
CA GLU A 327 -20.25 5.91 8.20
C GLU A 327 -18.88 6.50 7.85
N ILE A 328 -18.86 7.79 7.48
CA ILE A 328 -17.62 8.54 7.18
C ILE A 328 -17.29 9.47 8.35
N GLU A 329 -16.07 9.38 8.88
CA GLU A 329 -15.56 10.33 9.87
C GLU A 329 -15.19 11.64 9.15
N LYS A 330 -16.08 12.65 9.20
CA LYS A 330 -15.90 13.99 8.60
C LYS A 330 -15.00 14.91 9.43
#